data_AF-A0A931E9E5-F1
#
_entry.id   AF-A0A931E9E5-F1
#
_cell.length_a   1.000
_cell.length_b   1.000
_cell.length_c   1.000
_cell.angle_alpha   90.00
_cell.angle_beta   90.00
_cell.angle_gamma   90.00
#
_symmetry.space_group_name_H-M   'P 1'
#
loop_
_entity.id
_entity.type
_entity.pdbx_description
1 polymer ?
#
loop_
_entity_poly.entity_id
_entity_poly.type
_entity_poly.pdbx_seq_one_letter_code
_entity_poly.pdbx_strand_id
1 'polypeptide(L)'
;MRFVFIVLTTVSLFCTCKEASKETTLVFKPLQAAQFNFSADNSFVPPNDDRWEQRRIIHDSCMGESFAANAIFMKTKDTFNIGCIVNMQTLKVVRDLDIKMLPQNSLSSVIGFFTAPCYQKMQIDIPAAKFMNLRVSFVADGATDAINRELTDIFNHANSVGLETGSWLNFDLKDGIANVLDTTNNRELLAYKEALTDTANMVLVRSSAMTDISLFLNPEKISAGLLNVLRQKPLATLNGSALKAKLFLIGEGTVKVQLNGFFQVVGQFMQVSAEQQ
;
A
#
# COMPACT_ATOMS: atom_id res chain seq x y z
N MET A 1 36.32 -48.50 -61.72
CA MET A 1 37.16 -47.69 -60.82
C MET A 1 37.43 -46.34 -61.48
N ARG A 2 36.59 -45.32 -61.19
CA ARG A 2 36.84 -43.91 -61.54
C ARG A 2 36.27 -43.06 -60.42
N PHE A 3 37.17 -42.28 -59.81
CA PHE A 3 36.95 -41.47 -58.63
C PHE A 3 36.16 -40.20 -58.97
N VAL A 4 35.20 -39.88 -58.12
CA VAL A 4 34.43 -38.63 -58.07
C VAL A 4 35.22 -37.63 -57.23
N PHE A 5 35.56 -36.46 -57.79
CA PHE A 5 36.02 -35.30 -57.01
C PHE A 5 34.84 -34.38 -56.76
N ILE A 6 34.26 -34.45 -55.56
CA ILE A 6 33.35 -33.42 -55.05
C ILE A 6 34.22 -32.38 -54.32
N VAL A 7 34.23 -31.16 -54.84
CA VAL A 7 34.81 -30.00 -54.18
C VAL A 7 33.93 -29.66 -52.98
N LEU A 8 34.41 -29.96 -51.79
CA LEU A 8 33.80 -29.65 -50.51
C LEU A 8 34.07 -28.16 -50.22
N THR A 9 33.13 -27.28 -50.56
CA THR A 9 33.11 -25.91 -50.05
C THR A 9 32.73 -25.93 -48.58
N THR A 10 33.74 -25.90 -47.71
CA THR A 10 33.61 -25.65 -46.28
C THR A 10 33.11 -24.23 -46.06
N VAL A 11 31.79 -24.06 -45.98
CA VAL A 11 31.18 -22.92 -45.28
C VAL A 11 31.47 -23.15 -43.80
N SER A 12 32.57 -22.57 -43.33
CA SER A 12 32.83 -22.35 -41.92
C SER A 12 31.72 -21.47 -41.36
N LEU A 13 30.65 -22.12 -40.89
CA LEU A 13 29.76 -21.59 -39.87
C LEU A 13 30.63 -21.21 -38.68
N PHE A 14 31.05 -19.95 -38.63
CA PHE A 14 31.32 -19.28 -37.37
C PHE A 14 30.00 -19.20 -36.61
N CYS A 15 29.58 -20.34 -36.04
CA CYS A 15 28.82 -20.35 -34.81
C CYS A 15 29.75 -19.74 -33.76
N THR A 16 29.77 -18.41 -33.69
CA THR A 16 30.04 -17.76 -32.43
C THR A 16 28.96 -18.29 -31.48
N CYS A 17 29.33 -19.30 -30.68
CA CYS A 17 28.72 -19.45 -29.36
C CYS A 17 28.95 -18.11 -28.69
N LYS A 18 27.96 -17.22 -28.80
CA LYS A 18 27.79 -16.14 -27.85
C LYS A 18 27.75 -16.88 -26.53
N GLU A 19 28.82 -16.76 -25.73
CA GLU A 19 28.81 -17.26 -24.36
C GLU A 19 27.47 -16.86 -23.78
N ALA A 20 26.68 -17.86 -23.37
CA ALA A 20 25.42 -17.60 -22.70
C ALA A 20 25.81 -16.71 -21.51
N SER A 21 25.51 -15.42 -21.61
CA SER A 21 25.80 -14.47 -20.55
C SER A 21 25.13 -15.03 -19.32
N LYS A 22 25.89 -15.30 -18.26
CA LYS A 22 25.36 -15.84 -17.01
C LYS A 22 24.08 -15.11 -16.66
N GLU A 23 22.98 -15.84 -16.59
CA GLU A 23 21.67 -15.27 -16.35
C GLU A 23 21.72 -14.66 -14.95
N THR A 24 21.66 -13.33 -14.90
CA THR A 24 21.72 -12.60 -13.64
C THR A 24 20.30 -12.45 -13.14
N THR A 25 19.90 -13.31 -12.20
CA THR A 25 18.55 -13.35 -11.65
C THR A 25 18.44 -12.39 -10.47
N LEU A 26 17.33 -11.66 -10.39
CA LEU A 26 17.02 -10.82 -9.25
C LEU A 26 16.49 -11.66 -8.08
N VAL A 27 17.15 -11.53 -6.93
CA VAL A 27 16.76 -12.21 -5.68
C VAL A 27 16.23 -11.20 -4.68
N PHE A 28 14.97 -11.38 -4.28
CA PHE A 28 14.27 -10.54 -3.33
C PHE A 28 14.43 -11.12 -1.92
N LYS A 29 15.03 -10.35 -1.02
CA LYS A 29 15.34 -10.74 0.36
C LYS A 29 14.51 -9.90 1.34
N PRO A 30 13.76 -10.55 2.26
CA PRO A 30 13.10 -9.84 3.34
C PRO A 30 14.11 -9.06 4.17
N LEU A 31 13.76 -7.84 4.53
CA LEU A 31 14.53 -7.03 5.46
C LEU A 31 14.26 -7.48 6.90
N GLN A 32 15.31 -7.51 7.72
CA GLN A 32 15.17 -7.62 9.17
C GLN A 32 14.77 -6.27 9.76
N ALA A 33 14.07 -6.28 10.90
CA ALA A 33 13.61 -5.05 11.58
C ALA A 33 14.74 -4.04 11.83
N ALA A 34 15.94 -4.52 12.20
CA ALA A 34 17.11 -3.67 12.44
C ALA A 34 17.67 -2.98 11.18
N GLN A 35 17.32 -3.47 9.99
CA GLN A 35 17.76 -2.88 8.72
C GLN A 35 16.85 -1.73 8.28
N PHE A 36 15.63 -1.66 8.81
CA PHE A 36 14.78 -0.48 8.65
C PHE A 36 15.29 0.61 9.58
N ASN A 37 16.04 1.57 9.05
CA ASN A 37 16.47 2.74 9.81
C ASN A 37 15.31 3.75 9.91
N PHE A 38 14.35 3.46 10.78
CA PHE A 38 13.15 4.27 10.94
C PHE A 38 13.40 5.66 11.56
N SER A 39 14.63 5.99 11.98
CA SER A 39 14.95 7.26 12.66
C SER A 39 14.65 8.50 11.82
N ALA A 40 14.57 8.37 10.49
CA ALA A 40 14.25 9.46 9.58
C ALA A 40 12.75 9.80 9.48
N ASP A 41 11.86 8.82 9.66
CA ASP A 41 10.40 9.02 9.70
C ASP A 41 9.70 7.96 10.54
N ASN A 42 9.35 8.35 11.78
CA ASN A 42 8.71 7.50 12.78
C ASN A 42 7.32 6.99 12.37
N SER A 43 6.75 7.47 11.25
CA SER A 43 5.43 7.04 10.79
C SER A 43 5.40 5.68 10.08
N PHE A 44 6.57 5.13 9.78
CA PHE A 44 6.73 3.79 9.21
C PHE A 44 7.14 2.74 10.25
N VAL A 45 7.40 3.18 11.48
CA VAL A 45 7.56 2.29 12.62
C VAL A 45 6.17 1.73 12.96
N PRO A 46 6.01 0.41 13.06
CA PRO A 46 4.90 -0.19 13.80
C PRO A 46 4.63 0.59 15.09
N PRO A 47 3.43 1.17 15.30
CA PRO A 47 3.17 1.90 16.54
C PRO A 47 3.30 0.93 17.72
N ASN A 48 4.06 1.31 18.75
CA ASN A 48 4.22 0.51 19.98
C ASN A 48 2.96 0.56 20.89
N ASP A 49 1.81 0.92 20.34
CA ASP A 49 0.53 1.03 21.04
C ASP A 49 -0.53 0.17 20.35
N ASP A 50 -1.72 0.09 20.96
CA ASP A 50 -2.81 -0.79 20.53
C ASP A 50 -3.28 -0.58 19.08
N ARG A 51 -2.88 0.52 18.40
CA ARG A 51 -3.15 0.71 16.96
C ARG A 51 -2.61 -0.43 16.11
N TRP A 52 -1.42 -0.92 16.41
CA TRP A 52 -0.80 -2.02 15.65
C TRP A 52 -1.69 -3.24 15.72
N GLU A 53 -2.03 -3.63 16.95
CA GLU A 53 -2.77 -4.87 17.20
C GLU A 53 -4.20 -4.78 16.65
N GLN A 54 -4.89 -3.65 16.84
CA GLN A 54 -6.23 -3.44 16.30
C GLN A 54 -6.26 -3.56 14.78
N ARG A 55 -5.34 -2.88 14.07
CA ARG A 55 -5.28 -2.93 12.60
C ARG A 55 -4.90 -4.33 12.09
N ARG A 56 -4.04 -5.05 12.80
CA ARG A 56 -3.69 -6.44 12.50
C ARG A 56 -4.90 -7.37 12.65
N ILE A 57 -5.63 -7.28 13.76
CA ILE A 57 -6.84 -8.07 14.01
C ILE A 57 -7.87 -7.85 12.89
N ILE A 58 -8.10 -6.59 12.50
CA ILE A 58 -9.02 -6.24 11.42
C ILE A 58 -8.57 -6.90 10.12
N HIS A 59 -7.31 -6.69 9.71
CA HIS A 59 -6.80 -7.29 8.49
C HIS A 59 -6.92 -8.81 8.51
N ASP A 60 -6.43 -9.47 9.56
CA ASP A 60 -6.36 -10.92 9.64
C ASP A 60 -7.78 -11.53 9.63
N SER A 61 -8.75 -10.84 10.27
CA SER A 61 -10.17 -11.22 10.23
C SER A 61 -10.78 -11.06 8.83
N CYS A 62 -10.37 -10.05 8.08
CA CYS A 62 -10.88 -9.77 6.74
C CYS A 62 -10.27 -10.67 5.66
N MET A 63 -8.96 -10.90 5.74
CA MET A 63 -8.19 -11.62 4.74
C MET A 63 -8.08 -13.13 5.02
N GLY A 64 -8.32 -13.55 6.27
CA GLY A 64 -8.16 -14.95 6.68
C GLY A 64 -6.70 -15.40 6.80
N GLU A 65 -5.73 -14.48 6.65
CA GLU A 65 -4.31 -14.72 6.79
C GLU A 65 -3.60 -13.52 7.44
N SER A 66 -2.53 -13.79 8.18
CA SER A 66 -1.69 -12.73 8.75
C SER A 66 -0.67 -12.20 7.74
N PHE A 67 -0.27 -10.95 7.93
CA PHE A 67 0.83 -10.36 7.15
C PHE A 67 2.17 -11.08 7.35
N ALA A 68 3.07 -10.89 6.38
CA ALA A 68 4.46 -11.31 6.52
C ALA A 68 5.14 -10.66 7.73
N ALA A 69 6.04 -11.38 8.41
CA ALA A 69 6.68 -10.94 9.65
C ALA A 69 7.48 -9.63 9.54
N ASN A 70 7.90 -9.23 8.33
CA ASN A 70 8.65 -8.00 8.05
C ASN A 70 7.78 -6.90 7.42
N ALA A 71 6.45 -7.03 7.49
CA ALA A 71 5.56 -6.01 6.99
C ALA A 71 5.57 -4.77 7.90
N ILE A 72 5.55 -3.58 7.30
CA ILE A 72 5.53 -2.30 8.00
C ILE A 72 4.20 -1.60 7.76
N PHE A 73 3.73 -0.79 8.72
CA PHE A 73 2.57 0.06 8.48
C PHE A 73 2.97 1.22 7.58
N MET A 74 2.14 1.45 6.57
CA MET A 74 2.25 2.64 5.73
C MET A 74 1.24 3.67 6.26
N LYS A 75 1.59 4.96 6.22
CA LYS A 75 0.58 6.00 6.36
C LYS A 75 -0.51 5.74 5.32
N THR A 76 -1.77 5.95 5.70
CA THR A 76 -2.94 5.89 4.80
C THR A 76 -2.98 7.04 3.79
N LYS A 77 -1.86 7.72 3.57
CA LYS A 77 -1.69 8.80 2.58
C LYS A 77 -0.69 8.28 1.57
N ASP A 78 -1.07 8.32 0.29
CA ASP A 78 -0.36 7.87 -0.93
C ASP A 78 1.14 8.24 -0.95
N THR A 79 1.95 7.60 -0.12
CA THR A 79 3.37 7.94 0.02
C THR A 79 4.22 6.99 -0.81
N PHE A 80 3.79 5.73 -0.92
CA PHE A 80 4.50 4.69 -1.64
C PHE A 80 3.55 3.88 -2.53
N ASN A 81 3.85 3.88 -3.81
CA ASN A 81 3.19 3.01 -4.77
C ASN A 81 3.83 1.63 -4.73
N ILE A 82 3.06 0.57 -4.98
CA ILE A 82 3.66 -0.75 -5.18
C ILE A 82 4.72 -0.67 -6.29
N GLY A 83 5.90 -1.24 -6.05
CA GLY A 83 7.05 -1.13 -6.93
C GLY A 83 7.85 0.16 -6.78
N CYS A 84 7.56 1.06 -5.84
CA CYS A 84 8.47 2.18 -5.59
C CYS A 84 9.78 1.69 -4.94
N ILE A 85 10.90 2.16 -5.47
CA ILE A 85 12.23 1.99 -4.88
C ILE A 85 12.47 3.18 -3.96
N VAL A 86 12.83 2.89 -2.72
CA VAL A 86 13.12 3.88 -1.69
C VAL A 86 14.49 3.64 -1.11
N ASN A 87 15.15 4.71 -0.68
CA ASN A 87 16.40 4.59 0.06
C ASN A 87 16.11 4.08 1.48
N MET A 88 16.77 3.02 1.90
CA MET A 88 16.50 2.31 3.15
C MET A 88 16.75 3.17 4.40
N GLN A 89 17.64 4.18 4.32
CA GLN A 89 17.96 5.06 5.45
C GLN A 89 17.06 6.29 5.54
N THR A 90 16.74 6.89 4.39
CA THR A 90 16.01 8.17 4.35
C THR A 90 14.53 8.01 4.06
N LEU A 91 14.09 6.82 3.62
CA LEU A 91 12.74 6.54 3.13
C LEU A 91 12.28 7.46 1.98
N LYS A 92 13.22 8.15 1.32
CA LYS A 92 12.91 8.95 0.14
C LYS A 92 12.76 8.04 -1.06
N VAL A 93 11.73 8.32 -1.87
CA VAL A 93 11.54 7.67 -3.17
C VAL A 93 12.75 7.98 -4.06
N VAL A 94 13.41 6.93 -4.51
CA VAL A 94 14.52 6.98 -5.47
C VAL A 94 13.96 6.88 -6.89
N ARG A 95 12.99 5.97 -7.10
CA ARG A 95 12.37 5.74 -8.40
C ARG A 95 11.03 5.03 -8.24
N ASP A 96 10.03 5.48 -8.98
CA ASP A 96 8.75 4.77 -9.09
C ASP A 96 8.77 3.78 -10.25
N LEU A 97 8.03 2.69 -10.11
CA LEU A 97 7.71 1.80 -11.22
C LEU A 97 6.61 2.45 -12.07
N ASP A 98 6.93 2.84 -13.30
CA ASP A 98 5.89 3.23 -14.25
C ASP A 98 5.28 1.97 -14.89
N ILE A 99 4.07 1.64 -14.45
CA ILE A 99 3.31 0.49 -14.95
C ILE A 99 3.06 0.56 -16.47
N LYS A 100 3.13 1.73 -17.10
CA LYS A 100 2.98 1.88 -18.56
C LYS A 100 4.19 1.33 -19.33
N MET A 101 5.34 1.19 -18.66
CA MET A 101 6.56 0.62 -19.24
C MET A 101 6.53 -0.92 -19.22
N LEU A 102 5.65 -1.52 -18.40
CA LEU A 102 5.46 -2.96 -18.39
C LEU A 102 4.76 -3.40 -19.69
N PRO A 103 5.10 -4.56 -20.25
CA PRO A 103 4.38 -5.07 -21.42
C PRO A 103 2.88 -5.23 -21.09
N GLN A 104 1.99 -4.76 -21.97
CA GLN A 104 0.54 -4.71 -21.70
C GLN A 104 -0.08 -6.07 -21.37
N ASN A 105 0.45 -7.15 -21.96
CA ASN A 105 0.05 -8.54 -21.69
C ASN A 105 0.64 -9.10 -20.38
N SER A 106 1.50 -8.34 -19.70
CA SER A 106 2.22 -8.79 -18.52
C SER A 106 1.69 -8.18 -17.22
N LEU A 107 0.83 -7.14 -17.26
CA LEU A 107 0.42 -6.46 -16.02
C LEU A 107 -0.27 -7.41 -15.03
N SER A 108 -1.17 -8.29 -15.51
CA SER A 108 -1.85 -9.29 -14.69
C SER A 108 -0.95 -10.45 -14.24
N SER A 109 0.15 -10.72 -14.97
CA SER A 109 1.17 -11.68 -14.54
C SER A 109 2.25 -11.06 -13.65
N VAL A 110 2.37 -9.73 -13.68
CA VAL A 110 3.37 -8.97 -12.93
C VAL A 110 2.85 -8.57 -11.56
N ILE A 111 1.57 -8.20 -11.49
CA ILE A 111 0.89 -7.79 -10.26
C ILE A 111 -0.16 -8.85 -9.93
N GLY A 112 0.16 -9.70 -8.95
CA GLY A 112 -0.84 -10.50 -8.26
C GLY A 112 -1.75 -9.56 -7.47
N PHE A 113 -3.05 -9.71 -7.61
CA PHE A 113 -4.02 -9.01 -6.76
C PHE A 113 -5.04 -9.99 -6.21
N PHE A 114 -5.36 -9.85 -4.93
CA PHE A 114 -6.41 -10.59 -4.26
C PHE A 114 -7.31 -9.62 -3.50
N THR A 115 -8.62 -9.88 -3.53
CA THR A 115 -9.62 -9.03 -2.89
C THR A 115 -10.50 -9.83 -1.94
N ALA A 116 -10.78 -9.26 -0.77
CA ALA A 116 -11.71 -9.85 0.19
C ALA A 116 -12.68 -8.77 0.69
N PRO A 117 -14.00 -8.92 0.49
CA PRO A 117 -14.98 -7.99 1.04
C PRO A 117 -15.01 -8.11 2.57
N CYS A 118 -14.94 -6.98 3.30
CA CYS A 118 -14.93 -7.00 4.77
C CYS A 118 -15.89 -5.99 5.40
N TYR A 119 -17.17 -6.13 5.06
CA TYR A 119 -18.25 -5.26 5.52
C TYR A 119 -18.82 -5.62 6.90
N GLN A 120 -18.05 -6.35 7.72
CA GLN A 120 -18.47 -6.67 9.08
C GLN A 120 -18.10 -5.51 10.01
N LYS A 121 -19.11 -5.01 10.75
CA LYS A 121 -18.87 -4.04 11.81
C LYS A 121 -18.16 -4.69 12.99
N MET A 122 -17.02 -4.13 13.37
CA MET A 122 -16.19 -4.50 14.51
C MET A 122 -16.11 -3.36 15.51
N GLN A 123 -15.92 -3.67 16.79
CA GLN A 123 -15.62 -2.68 17.81
C GLN A 123 -14.10 -2.48 17.84
N ILE A 124 -13.63 -1.23 17.95
CA ILE A 124 -12.21 -0.93 18.19
C ILE A 124 -12.04 -0.25 19.55
N ASP A 125 -10.96 -0.60 20.24
CA ASP A 125 -10.67 -0.13 21.61
C ASP A 125 -9.78 1.12 21.64
N ILE A 126 -9.78 1.88 20.54
CA ILE A 126 -9.02 3.13 20.41
C ILE A 126 -9.86 4.21 19.74
N PRO A 127 -9.60 5.50 20.04
CA PRO A 127 -10.29 6.60 19.35
C PRO A 127 -10.12 6.55 17.84
N ALA A 128 -11.14 6.97 17.09
CA ALA A 128 -11.11 7.00 15.63
C ALA A 128 -9.93 7.80 15.06
N ALA A 129 -9.61 8.95 15.66
CA ALA A 129 -8.44 9.74 15.27
C ALA A 129 -7.11 8.99 15.47
N LYS A 130 -6.99 8.24 16.58
CA LYS A 130 -5.84 7.38 16.86
C LYS A 130 -5.76 6.27 15.81
N PHE A 131 -6.87 5.57 15.54
CA PHE A 131 -6.94 4.52 14.52
C PHE A 131 -6.53 5.03 13.13
N MET A 132 -7.04 6.18 12.70
CA MET A 132 -6.73 6.76 11.40
C MET A 132 -5.31 7.36 11.33
N ASN A 133 -4.67 7.62 12.47
CA ASN A 133 -3.40 8.35 12.57
C ASN A 133 -3.47 9.72 11.86
N LEU A 134 -4.61 10.40 11.98
CA LEU A 134 -4.86 11.71 11.36
C LEU A 134 -5.15 12.74 12.45
N ARG A 135 -4.52 13.92 12.35
CA ARG A 135 -5.01 15.12 13.04
C ARG A 135 -6.09 15.71 12.14
N VAL A 136 -7.35 15.59 12.54
CA VAL A 136 -8.48 15.99 11.72
C VAL A 136 -9.19 17.18 12.36
N SER A 137 -9.55 18.16 11.54
CA SER A 137 -10.63 19.09 11.87
C SER A 137 -11.64 19.04 10.74
N PHE A 138 -12.90 18.81 11.07
CA PHE A 138 -13.96 18.73 10.09
C PHE A 138 -14.45 20.11 9.69
N VAL A 139 -14.70 20.29 8.41
CA VAL A 139 -15.45 21.43 7.86
C VAL A 139 -16.62 20.84 7.08
N ALA A 140 -17.76 20.70 7.75
CA ALA A 140 -18.98 20.16 7.16
C ALA A 140 -19.78 21.24 6.43
N ASP A 141 -20.29 20.91 5.25
CA ASP A 141 -21.08 21.82 4.42
C ASP A 141 -22.33 22.30 5.19
N GLY A 142 -22.50 23.62 5.29
CA GLY A 142 -23.62 24.24 6.01
C GLY A 142 -23.52 24.21 7.54
N ALA A 143 -22.41 23.73 8.11
CA ALA A 143 -22.17 23.74 9.55
C ALA A 143 -21.45 25.00 10.03
N THR A 144 -21.76 25.45 11.24
CA THR A 144 -21.01 26.54 11.91
C THR A 144 -19.74 26.01 12.55
N ASP A 145 -18.81 26.91 12.91
CA ASP A 145 -17.58 26.54 13.62
C ASP A 145 -17.81 25.83 14.96
N ALA A 146 -18.93 26.10 15.62
CA ALA A 146 -19.31 25.40 16.85
C ALA A 146 -19.66 23.93 16.55
N ILE A 147 -20.44 23.68 15.49
CA ILE A 147 -20.81 22.32 15.07
C ILE A 147 -19.61 21.54 14.54
N ASN A 148 -18.73 22.20 13.77
CA ASN A 148 -17.49 21.60 13.29
C ASN A 148 -16.55 21.19 14.44
N ARG A 149 -16.48 22.02 15.50
CA ARG A 149 -15.73 21.69 16.72
C ARG A 149 -16.35 20.52 17.48
N GLU A 150 -17.66 20.50 17.64
CA GLU A 150 -18.38 19.37 18.27
C GLU A 150 -18.15 18.06 17.51
N LEU A 151 -18.26 18.06 16.17
CA LEU A 151 -18.00 16.88 15.36
C LEU A 151 -16.54 16.39 15.48
N THR A 152 -15.59 17.34 15.49
CA THR A 152 -14.17 17.03 15.69
C THR A 152 -13.92 16.44 17.07
N ASP A 153 -14.59 16.95 18.10
CA ASP A 153 -14.53 16.41 19.46
C ASP A 153 -15.08 14.99 19.54
N ILE A 154 -16.25 14.73 18.96
CA ILE A 154 -16.85 13.39 18.88
C ILE A 154 -15.90 12.42 18.17
N PHE A 155 -15.25 12.82 17.08
CA PHE A 155 -14.28 11.98 16.37
C PHE A 155 -13.05 11.63 17.21
N ASN A 156 -12.63 12.52 18.11
CA ASN A 156 -11.47 12.32 18.96
C ASN A 156 -11.80 11.59 20.27
N HIS A 157 -13.04 11.73 20.77
CA HIS A 157 -13.39 11.38 22.15
C HIS A 157 -14.71 10.59 22.31
N ALA A 158 -15.27 10.01 21.23
CA ALA A 158 -16.43 9.15 21.36
C ALA A 158 -16.20 8.01 22.37
N ASN A 159 -17.23 7.71 23.17
CA ASN A 159 -17.18 6.67 24.21
C ASN A 159 -16.94 5.28 23.64
N SER A 160 -17.44 5.02 22.44
CA SER A 160 -17.22 3.77 21.73
C SER A 160 -17.13 4.03 20.23
N VAL A 161 -16.26 3.27 19.56
CA VAL A 161 -16.02 3.38 18.13
C VAL A 161 -16.23 2.01 17.47
N GLY A 162 -17.22 1.95 16.58
CA GLY A 162 -17.35 0.84 15.64
C GLY A 162 -16.60 1.15 14.34
N LEU A 163 -16.04 0.14 13.71
CA LEU A 163 -15.37 0.20 12.42
C LEU A 163 -16.03 -0.80 11.46
N GLU A 164 -16.26 -0.37 10.23
CA GLU A 164 -16.58 -1.21 9.09
C GLU A 164 -15.62 -0.81 7.97
N THR A 165 -15.08 -1.78 7.25
CA THR A 165 -14.14 -1.53 6.16
C THR A 165 -14.74 -1.98 4.84
N GLY A 166 -14.21 -1.42 3.76
CA GLY A 166 -14.53 -1.84 2.42
C GLY A 166 -14.00 -3.22 2.06
N SER A 167 -13.79 -3.40 0.75
CA SER A 167 -12.97 -4.51 0.28
C SER A 167 -11.51 -4.24 0.64
N TRP A 168 -10.85 -5.29 1.11
CA TRP A 168 -9.41 -5.31 1.24
C TRP A 168 -8.79 -5.77 -0.07
N LEU A 169 -7.66 -5.15 -0.40
CA LEU A 169 -6.91 -5.35 -1.63
C LEU A 169 -5.47 -5.67 -1.25
N ASN A 170 -5.03 -6.90 -1.51
CA ASN A 170 -3.64 -7.29 -1.40
C ASN A 170 -3.01 -7.30 -2.78
N PHE A 171 -1.91 -6.57 -2.93
CA PHE A 171 -1.10 -6.51 -4.12
C PHE A 171 0.23 -7.20 -3.86
N ASP A 172 0.71 -7.99 -4.82
CA ASP A 172 2.03 -8.64 -4.82
C ASP A 172 2.71 -8.44 -6.18
N LEU A 173 3.91 -7.89 -6.16
CA LEU A 173 4.73 -7.60 -7.34
C LEU A 173 5.96 -8.53 -7.44
N LYS A 174 6.31 -9.25 -6.36
CA LYS A 174 7.65 -9.83 -6.17
C LYS A 174 8.11 -10.70 -7.34
N ASP A 175 7.33 -11.73 -7.66
CA ASP A 175 7.76 -12.75 -8.64
C ASP A 175 7.57 -12.26 -10.09
N GLY A 176 6.58 -11.40 -10.28
CA GLY A 176 6.22 -10.87 -11.59
C GLY A 176 7.23 -9.86 -12.16
N ILE A 177 7.72 -8.95 -11.32
CA ILE A 177 8.66 -7.90 -11.77
C ILE A 177 10.05 -8.46 -12.06
N ALA A 178 10.49 -9.48 -11.33
CA ALA A 178 11.80 -10.12 -11.55
C ALA A 178 11.95 -10.59 -13.01
N ASN A 179 10.96 -11.36 -13.49
CA ASN A 179 10.95 -11.91 -14.85
C ASN A 179 10.99 -10.83 -15.94
N VAL A 180 10.26 -9.72 -15.74
CA VAL A 180 10.27 -8.60 -16.68
C VAL A 180 11.64 -7.93 -16.70
N LEU A 181 12.23 -7.68 -15.53
CA LEU A 181 13.52 -7.01 -15.42
C LEU A 181 14.69 -7.87 -15.89
N ASP A 182 14.57 -9.19 -15.85
CA ASP A 182 15.62 -10.12 -16.32
C ASP A 182 15.64 -10.25 -17.84
N THR A 183 14.51 -10.02 -18.52
CA THR A 183 14.37 -10.20 -19.97
C THR A 183 14.21 -8.91 -20.77
N THR A 184 14.13 -7.76 -20.09
CA THR A 184 13.88 -6.47 -20.74
C THR A 184 15.13 -5.87 -21.39
N ASN A 185 14.92 -5.23 -22.55
CA ASN A 185 15.90 -4.32 -23.17
C ASN A 185 15.45 -2.85 -23.08
N ASN A 186 14.35 -2.56 -22.39
CA ASN A 186 13.85 -1.21 -22.22
C ASN A 186 14.79 -0.43 -21.28
N ARG A 187 15.33 0.70 -21.77
CA ARG A 187 16.30 1.53 -21.04
C ARG A 187 15.80 2.00 -19.68
N GLU A 188 14.52 2.33 -19.56
CA GLU A 188 13.94 2.83 -18.30
C GLU A 188 13.75 1.70 -17.29
N LEU A 189 13.33 0.52 -17.74
CA LEU A 189 13.29 -0.69 -16.89
C LEU A 189 14.69 -1.16 -16.48
N LEU A 190 15.69 -1.01 -17.34
CA LEU A 190 17.09 -1.28 -16.99
C LEU A 190 17.60 -0.30 -15.93
N ALA A 191 17.27 1.00 -16.05
CA ALA A 191 17.59 1.99 -15.02
C ALA A 191 16.84 1.73 -13.70
N TYR A 192 15.62 1.19 -13.78
CA TYR A 192 14.89 0.70 -12.61
C TYR A 192 15.61 -0.50 -11.97
N LYS A 193 16.03 -1.49 -12.76
CA LYS A 193 16.81 -2.65 -12.29
C LYS A 193 18.11 -2.22 -11.61
N GLU A 194 18.85 -1.27 -12.20
CA GLU A 194 20.08 -0.73 -11.62
C GLU A 194 19.83 -0.13 -10.23
N ALA A 195 18.83 0.76 -10.11
CA ALA A 195 18.45 1.36 -8.83
C ALA A 195 17.95 0.32 -7.82
N LEU A 196 17.27 -0.72 -8.30
CA LEU A 196 16.71 -1.80 -7.48
C LEU A 196 17.81 -2.65 -6.83
N THR A 197 18.92 -2.87 -7.53
CA THR A 197 20.06 -3.67 -7.07
C THR A 197 21.08 -2.93 -6.20
N ASP A 198 20.90 -1.61 -6.01
CA ASP A 198 21.71 -0.84 -5.07
C ASP A 198 21.39 -1.27 -3.63
N THR A 199 22.44 -1.68 -2.90
CA THR A 199 22.33 -2.14 -1.50
C THR A 199 21.76 -1.10 -0.53
N ALA A 200 21.81 0.19 -0.88
CA ALA A 200 21.22 1.26 -0.08
C ALA A 200 19.69 1.37 -0.26
N ASN A 201 19.12 0.66 -1.24
CA ASN A 201 17.71 0.76 -1.62
C ASN A 201 16.90 -0.48 -1.22
N MET A 202 15.59 -0.29 -1.16
CA MET A 202 14.60 -1.33 -0.97
C MET A 202 13.36 -1.01 -1.81
N VAL A 203 12.56 -2.02 -2.13
CA VAL A 203 11.36 -1.88 -2.97
C VAL A 203 10.12 -2.36 -2.22
N LEU A 204 9.00 -1.64 -2.37
CA LEU A 204 7.71 -2.07 -1.88
C LEU A 204 7.14 -3.15 -2.81
N VAL A 205 7.17 -4.41 -2.38
CA VAL A 205 6.74 -5.55 -3.21
C VAL A 205 5.35 -6.07 -2.87
N ARG A 206 4.87 -5.82 -1.65
CA ARG A 206 3.49 -6.11 -1.27
C ARG A 206 2.84 -4.92 -0.61
N SER A 207 1.56 -4.73 -0.84
CA SER A 207 0.76 -3.68 -0.19
C SER A 207 -0.65 -4.20 0.07
N SER A 208 -1.21 -3.82 1.21
CA SER A 208 -2.58 -4.12 1.61
C SER A 208 -3.33 -2.82 1.84
N ALA A 209 -4.50 -2.67 1.22
CA ALA A 209 -5.30 -1.46 1.29
C ALA A 209 -6.78 -1.74 1.49
N MET A 210 -7.49 -0.82 2.13
CA MET A 210 -8.95 -0.80 2.22
C MET A 210 -9.55 0.17 1.19
N THR A 211 -10.68 -0.15 0.57
CA THR A 211 -11.37 0.73 -0.40
C THR A 211 -12.23 1.84 0.24
N ASP A 212 -12.60 1.63 1.50
CA ASP A 212 -13.40 2.58 2.27
C ASP A 212 -13.32 2.23 3.76
N ILE A 213 -13.61 3.24 4.59
CA ILE A 213 -13.63 3.15 6.04
C ILE A 213 -14.90 3.83 6.54
N SER A 214 -15.66 3.11 7.36
CA SER A 214 -16.88 3.59 8.01
C SER A 214 -16.69 3.53 9.52
N LEU A 215 -16.64 4.69 10.16
CA LEU A 215 -16.51 4.82 11.61
C LEU A 215 -17.86 5.16 12.23
N PHE A 216 -18.30 4.37 13.20
CA PHE A 216 -19.54 4.56 13.95
C PHE A 216 -19.20 5.08 15.34
N LEU A 217 -19.37 6.38 15.53
CA LEU A 217 -18.99 7.10 16.73
C LEU A 217 -20.22 7.22 17.63
N ASN A 218 -20.15 6.69 18.85
CA ASN A 218 -21.21 6.84 19.85
C ASN A 218 -20.74 7.80 20.95
N PRO A 219 -21.00 9.12 20.81
CA PRO A 219 -20.75 10.07 21.88
C PRO A 219 -21.76 9.94 23.02
N GLU A 220 -21.47 10.57 24.15
CA GLU A 220 -22.42 10.67 25.27
C GLU A 220 -23.65 11.51 24.90
N LYS A 221 -23.46 12.56 24.11
CA LYS A 221 -24.51 13.49 23.69
C LYS A 221 -24.21 14.07 22.32
N ILE A 222 -25.28 14.35 21.56
CA ILE A 222 -25.24 15.10 20.30
C ILE A 222 -26.13 16.34 20.48
N SER A 223 -25.63 17.52 20.11
CA SER A 223 -26.42 18.74 20.15
C SER A 223 -27.55 18.71 19.11
N ALA A 224 -28.64 19.42 19.38
CA ALA A 224 -29.73 19.57 18.41
C ALA A 224 -29.26 20.20 17.09
N GLY A 225 -28.27 21.10 17.16
CA GLY A 225 -27.65 21.70 15.99
C GLY A 225 -26.93 20.66 15.13
N LEU A 226 -26.10 19.82 15.75
CA LEU A 226 -25.38 18.76 15.03
C LEU A 226 -26.35 17.70 14.48
N LEU A 227 -27.39 17.31 15.23
CA LEU A 227 -28.44 16.42 14.73
C LEU A 227 -29.10 16.96 13.45
N ASN A 228 -29.44 18.25 13.42
CA ASN A 228 -30.05 18.88 12.25
C ASN A 228 -29.10 18.88 11.05
N VAL A 229 -27.81 19.13 11.27
CA VAL A 229 -26.78 19.06 10.23
C VAL A 229 -26.64 17.63 9.71
N LEU A 230 -26.48 16.62 10.59
CA LEU A 230 -26.28 15.22 10.20
C LEU A 230 -27.47 14.61 9.45
N ARG A 231 -28.70 15.07 9.70
CA ARG A 231 -29.90 14.65 8.94
C ARG A 231 -29.82 15.01 7.46
N GLN A 232 -29.08 16.06 7.10
CA GLN A 232 -28.85 16.45 5.70
C GLN A 232 -27.78 15.59 5.00
N LYS A 233 -27.11 14.69 5.74
CA LYS A 233 -26.02 13.84 5.26
C LYS A 233 -24.88 14.64 4.59
N PRO A 234 -24.34 15.67 5.27
CA PRO A 234 -23.41 16.61 4.65
C PRO A 234 -22.10 15.92 4.29
N LEU A 235 -21.43 16.49 3.30
CA LEU A 235 -20.02 16.23 3.07
C LEU A 235 -19.20 17.10 4.01
N ALA A 236 -18.07 16.57 4.45
CA ALA A 236 -17.12 17.30 5.26
C ALA A 236 -15.72 17.15 4.70
N THR A 237 -15.02 18.28 4.60
CA THR A 237 -13.59 18.29 4.29
C THR A 237 -12.81 18.06 5.58
N LEU A 238 -11.79 17.22 5.51
CA LEU A 238 -10.86 16.99 6.62
C LEU A 238 -9.67 17.93 6.44
N ASN A 239 -9.58 19.01 7.23
CA ASN A 239 -8.48 19.96 7.13
C ASN A 239 -7.12 19.25 7.25
N GLY A 240 -6.20 19.56 6.33
CA GLY A 240 -4.89 18.90 6.23
C GLY A 240 -4.88 17.60 5.43
N SER A 241 -6.01 17.22 4.81
CA SER A 241 -6.14 16.05 3.94
C SER A 241 -6.93 16.36 2.67
N ALA A 242 -6.70 15.59 1.61
CA ALA A 242 -7.54 15.60 0.40
C ALA A 242 -8.82 14.74 0.58
N LEU A 243 -8.93 14.00 1.69
CA LEU A 243 -10.06 13.15 2.00
C LEU A 243 -11.31 13.98 2.28
N LYS A 244 -12.45 13.48 1.78
CA LYS A 244 -13.78 13.95 2.13
C LYS A 244 -14.51 12.86 2.91
N ALA A 245 -15.17 13.25 4.00
CA ALA A 245 -16.09 12.40 4.71
C ALA A 245 -17.52 12.66 4.27
N LYS A 246 -18.32 11.60 4.23
CA LYS A 246 -19.76 11.69 4.25
C LYS A 246 -20.25 11.38 5.65
N LEU A 247 -21.03 12.29 6.21
CA LEU A 247 -21.52 12.18 7.59
C LEU A 247 -22.96 11.69 7.57
N PHE A 248 -23.30 10.79 8.48
CA PHE A 248 -24.67 10.32 8.65
C PHE A 248 -25.05 10.27 10.13
N LEU A 249 -26.34 10.45 10.38
CA LEU A 249 -26.96 10.07 11.63
C LEU A 249 -27.51 8.64 11.50
N ILE A 250 -27.08 7.74 12.40
CA ILE A 250 -27.63 6.39 12.53
C ILE A 250 -28.42 6.33 13.83
N GLY A 251 -29.74 6.10 13.73
CA GLY A 251 -30.63 6.23 14.88
C GLY A 251 -30.65 7.67 15.41
N GLU A 252 -30.58 7.82 16.73
CA GLU A 252 -30.56 9.14 17.38
C GLU A 252 -29.22 9.50 18.05
N GLY A 253 -28.31 8.53 18.20
CA GLY A 253 -27.10 8.67 19.04
C GLY A 253 -25.79 8.33 18.37
N THR A 254 -25.78 7.89 17.10
CA THR A 254 -24.55 7.46 16.43
C THR A 254 -24.24 8.33 15.23
N VAL A 255 -23.02 8.86 15.19
CA VAL A 255 -22.47 9.57 14.03
C VAL A 255 -21.67 8.58 13.18
N LYS A 256 -22.12 8.30 11.96
CA LYS A 256 -21.33 7.54 10.99
C LYS A 256 -20.49 8.50 10.16
N VAL A 257 -19.18 8.32 10.18
CA VAL A 257 -18.20 9.00 9.31
C VAL A 257 -17.73 8.00 8.27
N GLN A 258 -18.15 8.18 7.02
CA GLN A 258 -17.73 7.35 5.90
C GLN A 258 -16.66 8.08 5.08
N LEU A 259 -15.52 7.42 4.90
CA LEU A 259 -14.40 7.87 4.09
C LEU A 259 -14.23 6.88 2.93
N ASN A 260 -14.29 7.35 1.69
CA ASN A 260 -14.01 6.53 0.52
C ASN A 260 -12.63 6.88 -0.01
N GLY A 261 -11.85 5.86 -0.40
CA GLY A 261 -10.49 6.05 -0.88
C GLY A 261 -9.63 4.80 -0.72
N PHE A 262 -8.43 4.82 -1.27
CA PHE A 262 -7.48 3.72 -1.08
C PHE A 262 -6.66 3.97 0.18
N PHE A 263 -7.01 3.29 1.27
CA PHE A 263 -6.30 3.41 2.54
C PHE A 263 -5.26 2.30 2.63
N GLN A 264 -4.04 2.56 2.16
CA GLN A 264 -2.92 1.64 2.36
C GLN A 264 -2.63 1.49 3.85
N VAL A 265 -2.59 0.24 4.31
CA VAL A 265 -2.50 -0.12 5.71
C VAL A 265 -1.13 -0.71 6.00
N VAL A 266 -0.74 -1.72 5.23
CA VAL A 266 0.49 -2.48 5.46
C VAL A 266 1.24 -2.66 4.14
N GLY A 267 2.56 -2.62 4.20
CA GLY A 267 3.45 -2.86 3.08
C GLY A 267 4.61 -3.78 3.44
N GLN A 268 5.13 -4.52 2.47
CA GLN A 268 6.33 -5.32 2.65
C GLN A 268 7.44 -4.78 1.74
N PHE A 269 8.50 -4.27 2.36
CA PHE A 269 9.71 -3.91 1.64
C PHE A 269 10.68 -5.09 1.59
N MET A 270 11.39 -5.20 0.47
CA MET A 270 12.47 -6.17 0.28
C MET A 270 13.71 -5.48 -0.30
N GLN A 271 14.88 -5.99 0.06
CA GLN A 271 16.12 -5.68 -0.62
C GLN A 271 16.27 -6.61 -1.83
N VAL A 272 16.90 -6.14 -2.89
CA VAL A 272 17.12 -6.95 -4.08
C VAL A 272 18.60 -7.02 -4.40
N SER A 273 19.09 -8.22 -4.69
CA SER A 273 20.45 -8.45 -5.19
C SER A 273 20.41 -9.15 -6.53
N ALA A 274 21.36 -8.80 -7.40
CA ALA A 274 21.67 -9.56 -8.59
C ALA A 274 22.56 -10.76 -8.20
N GLU A 275 22.11 -11.98 -8.46
CA GLU A 275 22.92 -13.19 -8.26
C GLU A 275 23.24 -13.81 -9.62
N GLN A 276 24.50 -14.24 -9.81
CA GLN A 276 24.91 -15.00 -10.99
C GLN A 276 24.65 -16.47 -10.71
N GLN A 277 23.83 -17.12 -11.56
CA GLN A 277 23.73 -18.58 -11.61
C GLN A 277 24.78 -19.17 -12.55
#